data_AF-A0A0H2X8I6-F1
#
_entry.id   AF-A0A0H2X8I6-F1
#
_cell.length_a   1.000
_cell.length_b   1.000
_cell.length_c   1.000
_cell.angle_alpha   90.00
_cell.angle_beta   90.00
_cell.angle_gamma   90.00
#
_symmetry.space_group_name_H-M   'P 1'
#
loop_
_entity.id
_entity.type
_entity.pdbx_description
1 polymer ?
#
loop_
_entity_poly.entity_id
_entity_poly.type
_entity_poly.pdbx_seq_one_letter_code
_entity_poly.pdbx_strand_id
1 'polypeptide(L)'
;MQAAERGSGVVRCESKDMARVHCDMDTEHGVQLVRQLSETSCIRGSEWDIERDGVWVEQGCRAEFASARVLTAPQMRRVVRCDSNGSKVACPVILRGAPVRLLRQRSVWPCKEGRSWGTRRNEIWVSRGCDGEFEVGAEDGSGFVDMPRTLTCESKSRSRRMCGVSVERSVRLRKQISGSPCVEGQTWGWSRDGVWVNDGCRAEFIVD
;
A
#
# COMPACT_ATOMS: atom_id res chain seq x y z
N MET A 1 -41.54 3.75 -0.77
CA MET A 1 -40.59 2.96 -1.58
C MET A 1 -39.82 3.91 -2.48
N GLN A 2 -38.54 4.11 -2.20
CA GLN A 2 -37.53 4.47 -3.21
C GLN A 2 -36.15 4.05 -2.69
N ALA A 3 -35.36 3.55 -3.63
CA ALA A 3 -34.24 2.64 -3.50
C ALA A 3 -33.15 3.04 -2.49
N ALA A 4 -32.77 2.06 -1.66
CA ALA A 4 -31.49 2.05 -0.99
C ALA A 4 -30.39 1.87 -2.04
N GLU A 5 -29.72 2.95 -2.42
CA GLU A 5 -28.41 2.84 -3.09
C GLU A 5 -27.41 2.24 -2.08
N ARG A 6 -27.18 0.93 -2.20
CA ARG A 6 -25.95 0.30 -1.69
C ARG A 6 -24.78 0.83 -2.53
N GLY A 7 -24.27 2.02 -2.18
CA GLY A 7 -23.47 2.80 -3.13
C GLY A 7 -22.31 3.62 -2.60
N SER A 8 -22.01 3.64 -1.31
CA SER A 8 -20.72 4.08 -0.75
C SER A 8 -20.83 3.90 0.74
N GLY A 9 -19.94 3.19 1.43
CA GLY A 9 -19.92 3.22 2.92
C GLY A 9 -19.47 4.56 3.50
N VAL A 10 -19.75 5.65 2.77
CA VAL A 10 -19.82 7.03 3.23
C VAL A 10 -21.30 7.41 3.28
N VAL A 11 -21.76 7.89 4.43
CA VAL A 11 -23.13 8.33 4.68
C VAL A 11 -23.12 9.81 5.06
N ARG A 12 -23.93 10.61 4.38
CA ARG A 12 -24.17 12.00 4.73
C ARG A 12 -25.32 12.07 5.73
N CYS A 13 -25.07 12.63 6.91
CA CYS A 13 -26.06 12.76 7.98
C CYS A 13 -26.17 14.21 8.45
N GLU A 14 -27.39 14.72 8.57
CA GLU A 14 -27.64 16.15 8.74
C GLU A 14 -28.76 16.44 9.75
N SER A 15 -28.42 17.10 10.85
CA SER A 15 -29.39 17.78 11.73
C SER A 15 -29.63 19.19 11.21
N LYS A 16 -30.79 19.42 10.59
CA LYS A 16 -31.19 20.75 10.05
C LYS A 16 -31.99 21.56 11.06
N ASP A 17 -32.93 20.91 11.75
CA ASP A 17 -33.88 21.56 12.67
C ASP A 17 -33.47 21.38 14.14
N MET A 18 -32.16 21.25 14.41
CA MET A 18 -31.58 20.95 15.73
C MET A 18 -31.97 19.59 16.34
N ALA A 19 -32.91 18.86 15.73
CA ALA A 19 -33.34 17.54 16.15
C ALA A 19 -32.25 16.48 15.92
N ARG A 20 -32.27 15.43 16.75
CA ARG A 20 -31.46 14.23 16.54
C ARG A 20 -31.92 13.50 15.28
N VAL A 21 -30.98 13.20 14.40
CA VAL A 21 -31.19 12.47 13.14
C VAL A 21 -30.31 11.24 13.14
N HIS A 22 -30.91 10.07 12.93
CA HIS A 22 -30.21 8.80 12.76
C HIS A 22 -30.03 8.50 11.26
N CYS A 23 -28.84 8.05 10.88
CA CYS A 23 -28.53 7.62 9.51
C CYS A 23 -27.89 6.23 9.53
N ASP A 24 -28.54 5.29 8.84
CA ASP A 24 -28.14 3.89 8.78
C ASP A 24 -26.77 3.74 8.10
N MET A 25 -25.86 3.02 8.74
CA MET A 25 -24.56 2.66 8.16
C MET A 25 -23.92 1.44 8.81
N ASP A 26 -22.94 0.85 8.13
CA ASP A 26 -22.11 -0.22 8.69
C ASP A 26 -21.19 0.35 9.79
N THR A 27 -21.41 -0.05 11.04
CA THR A 27 -20.62 0.38 12.21
C THR A 27 -19.74 -0.74 12.77
N GLU A 28 -19.74 -1.94 12.17
CA GLU A 28 -19.11 -3.16 12.69
C GLU A 28 -17.62 -2.98 13.00
N HIS A 29 -16.94 -2.15 12.22
CA HIS A 29 -15.50 -1.89 12.32
C HIS A 29 -15.18 -0.48 12.83
N GLY A 30 -16.19 0.26 13.28
CA GLY A 30 -16.09 1.67 13.65
C GLY A 30 -16.43 2.63 12.50
N VAL A 31 -16.57 3.90 12.86
CA VAL A 31 -16.97 4.99 11.97
C VAL A 31 -16.09 6.20 12.20
N GLN A 32 -15.81 6.96 11.15
CA GLN A 32 -15.08 8.23 11.22
C GLN A 32 -15.90 9.35 10.58
N LEU A 33 -15.88 10.54 11.19
CA LEU A 33 -16.32 11.76 10.53
C LEU A 33 -15.24 12.16 9.51
N VAL A 34 -15.58 12.11 8.22
CA VAL A 34 -14.64 12.36 7.12
C VAL A 34 -14.74 13.78 6.56
N ARG A 35 -15.91 14.42 6.70
CA ARG A 35 -16.10 15.81 6.27
C ARG A 35 -17.20 16.49 7.05
N GLN A 36 -16.90 17.60 7.71
CA GLN A 36 -17.93 18.47 8.30
C GLN A 36 -18.55 19.37 7.22
N LEU A 37 -19.87 19.48 7.22
CA LEU A 37 -20.66 20.28 6.28
C LEU A 37 -21.32 21.49 6.94
N SER A 38 -21.50 21.46 8.27
CA SER A 38 -22.03 22.57 9.06
C SER A 38 -20.93 23.50 9.55
N GLU A 39 -21.28 24.76 9.81
CA GLU A 39 -20.44 25.70 10.57
C GLU A 39 -20.47 25.40 12.08
N THR A 40 -21.58 24.84 12.58
CA THR A 40 -21.69 24.28 13.93
C THR A 40 -20.80 23.05 14.06
N SER A 41 -20.20 22.90 15.25
CA SER A 41 -19.26 21.82 15.55
C SER A 41 -19.93 20.45 15.52
N CYS A 42 -19.18 19.47 15.02
CA CYS A 42 -19.53 18.06 15.09
C CYS A 42 -18.51 17.31 15.96
N ILE A 43 -18.64 17.39 17.29
CA ILE A 43 -17.75 16.73 18.24
C ILE A 43 -18.34 15.38 18.65
N ARG A 44 -17.51 14.33 18.58
CA ARG A 44 -17.94 12.98 18.96
C ARG A 44 -18.27 12.92 20.45
N GLY A 45 -19.39 12.29 20.79
CA GLY A 45 -19.93 12.20 22.15
C GLY A 45 -20.70 13.44 22.59
N SER A 46 -20.82 14.45 21.73
CA SER A 46 -21.63 15.66 21.97
C SER A 46 -22.68 15.82 20.87
N GLU A 47 -22.29 16.24 19.66
CA GLU A 47 -23.23 16.48 18.56
C GLU A 47 -23.39 15.29 17.61
N TRP A 48 -22.55 14.26 17.77
CA TRP A 48 -22.71 12.99 17.08
C TRP A 48 -22.07 11.83 17.85
N ASP A 49 -22.57 10.61 17.66
CA ASP A 49 -21.85 9.39 18.05
C ASP A 49 -22.35 8.19 17.24
N ILE A 50 -21.79 7.02 17.54
CA ILE A 50 -22.04 5.75 16.88
C ILE A 50 -23.12 4.97 17.65
N GLU A 51 -24.11 4.47 16.91
CA GLU A 51 -25.11 3.51 17.35
C GLU A 51 -24.87 2.14 16.70
N ARG A 52 -25.68 1.14 17.07
CA ARG A 52 -25.49 -0.25 16.63
C ARG A 52 -25.60 -0.42 15.11
N ASP A 53 -26.43 0.38 14.47
CA ASP A 53 -26.84 0.26 13.07
C ASP A 53 -26.65 1.57 12.28
N GLY A 54 -26.00 2.56 12.90
CA GLY A 54 -25.78 3.84 12.24
C GLY A 54 -25.03 4.85 13.09
N VAL A 55 -25.06 6.09 12.63
CA VAL A 55 -24.63 7.26 13.39
C VAL A 55 -25.81 8.17 13.64
N TRP A 56 -25.79 8.88 14.76
CA TRP A 56 -26.70 9.97 14.99
C TRP A 56 -25.95 11.30 14.98
N VAL A 57 -26.63 12.35 14.50
CA VAL A 57 -26.18 13.74 14.58
C VAL A 57 -27.30 14.58 15.18
N GLU A 58 -26.96 15.64 15.93
CA GLU A 58 -27.93 16.55 16.52
C GLU A 58 -27.34 17.96 16.67
N GLN A 59 -28.08 18.89 17.28
CA GLN A 59 -27.60 20.24 17.60
C GLN A 59 -27.04 20.99 16.38
N GLY A 60 -27.61 20.71 15.20
CA GLY A 60 -27.22 21.35 13.94
C GLY A 60 -26.00 20.74 13.27
N CYS A 61 -25.41 19.66 13.80
CA CYS A 61 -24.29 18.97 13.16
C CYS A 61 -24.70 18.37 11.81
N ARG A 62 -23.90 18.64 10.77
CA ARG A 62 -24.05 18.09 9.43
C ARG A 62 -22.69 17.61 8.95
N ALA A 63 -22.57 16.33 8.61
CA ALA A 63 -21.29 15.74 8.22
C ALA A 63 -21.46 14.53 7.31
N GLU A 64 -20.37 14.14 6.66
CA GLU A 64 -20.18 12.86 6.01
C GLU A 64 -19.37 11.94 6.92
N PHE A 65 -19.85 10.71 7.06
CA PHE A 65 -19.28 9.66 7.90
C PHE A 65 -18.89 8.48 7.05
N ALA A 66 -17.73 7.89 7.28
CA ALA A 66 -17.30 6.68 6.58
C ALA A 66 -17.18 5.51 7.55
N SER A 67 -17.67 4.34 7.15
CA SER A 67 -17.39 3.11 7.88
C SER A 67 -15.91 2.79 7.75
N ALA A 68 -15.31 2.28 8.82
CA ALA A 68 -13.92 1.84 8.78
C ALA A 68 -13.71 0.80 7.68
N ARG A 69 -14.73 0.00 7.33
CA ARG A 69 -14.71 -0.92 6.18
C ARG A 69 -14.46 -0.22 4.84
N VAL A 70 -14.95 1.00 4.64
CA VAL A 70 -14.69 1.79 3.43
C VAL A 70 -13.36 2.52 3.50
N LEU A 71 -12.94 2.92 4.70
CA LEU A 71 -11.56 3.35 4.93
C LEU A 71 -10.56 2.17 4.75
N THR A 72 -11.05 0.93 4.83
CA THR A 72 -10.34 -0.32 4.55
C THR A 72 -10.92 -1.05 3.33
N ALA A 73 -11.30 -0.32 2.27
CA ALA A 73 -11.39 -0.94 0.94
C ALA A 73 -10.13 -1.83 0.77
N PRO A 74 -10.24 -3.06 0.22
CA PRO A 74 -9.14 -4.02 0.28
C PRO A 74 -7.86 -3.32 -0.16
N GLN A 75 -6.91 -3.19 0.77
CA GLN A 75 -5.65 -2.48 0.54
C GLN A 75 -4.82 -3.33 -0.42
N MET A 76 -5.15 -3.22 -1.70
CA MET A 76 -4.42 -3.87 -2.77
C MET A 76 -3.25 -2.97 -3.11
N ARG A 77 -2.05 -3.58 -3.14
CA ARG A 77 -0.87 -2.90 -3.66
C ARG A 77 -1.16 -2.46 -5.09
N ARG A 78 -1.03 -1.17 -5.36
CA ARG A 78 -1.07 -0.67 -6.74
C ARG A 78 0.28 -1.00 -7.38
N VAL A 79 0.31 -2.06 -8.17
CA VAL A 79 1.55 -2.55 -8.81
C VAL A 79 1.55 -2.19 -10.30
N VAL A 80 2.62 -1.53 -10.73
CA VAL A 80 2.93 -1.26 -12.13
C VAL A 80 4.09 -2.15 -12.55
N ARG A 81 3.92 -2.92 -13.62
CA ARG A 81 5.02 -3.66 -14.23
C ARG A 81 5.65 -2.81 -15.33
N CYS A 82 6.98 -2.78 -15.36
CA CYS A 82 7.73 -2.08 -16.39
C CYS A 82 9.01 -2.84 -16.70
N ASP A 83 9.28 -3.06 -17.99
CA ASP A 83 10.46 -3.78 -18.45
C ASP A 83 11.14 -3.10 -19.66
N SER A 84 12.44 -3.38 -19.81
CA SER A 84 13.29 -2.89 -20.89
C SER A 84 14.22 -4.00 -21.36
N ASN A 85 14.39 -4.11 -22.68
CA ASN A 85 15.39 -4.98 -23.31
C ASN A 85 16.76 -4.30 -23.48
N GLY A 86 16.96 -3.10 -22.92
CA GLY A 86 18.24 -2.36 -22.98
C GLY A 86 18.05 -0.85 -22.99
N SER A 87 17.32 -0.33 -23.99
CA SER A 87 17.01 1.09 -24.12
C SER A 87 16.06 1.59 -23.03
N LYS A 88 16.06 2.91 -22.78
CA LYS A 88 15.14 3.49 -21.79
C LYS A 88 13.69 3.37 -22.27
N VAL A 89 12.84 2.75 -21.45
CA VAL A 89 11.40 2.60 -21.64
C VAL A 89 10.69 3.42 -20.55
N ALA A 90 9.61 4.10 -20.92
CA ALA A 90 8.74 4.82 -20.00
C ALA A 90 7.38 4.11 -19.93
N CYS A 91 6.96 3.77 -18.72
CA CYS A 91 5.67 3.16 -18.41
C CYS A 91 4.78 4.22 -17.76
N PRO A 92 3.72 4.68 -18.46
CA PRO A 92 2.84 5.71 -17.95
C PRO A 92 2.14 5.28 -16.66
N VAL A 93 2.13 6.16 -15.66
CA VAL A 93 1.40 5.97 -14.41
C VAL A 93 1.07 7.34 -13.80
N ILE A 94 -0.14 7.50 -13.30
CA ILE A 94 -0.52 8.72 -12.58
C ILE A 94 0.12 8.67 -11.20
N LEU A 95 1.14 9.52 -10.97
CA LEU A 95 1.82 9.57 -9.68
C LEU A 95 1.28 10.70 -8.81
N ARG A 96 1.11 11.91 -9.37
CA ARG A 96 0.67 13.09 -8.59
C ARG A 96 1.42 13.29 -7.26
N GLY A 97 2.71 12.92 -7.22
CA GLY A 97 3.55 12.98 -6.02
C GLY A 97 3.56 11.71 -5.16
N ALA A 98 2.77 10.69 -5.51
CA ALA A 98 2.82 9.39 -4.87
C ALA A 98 4.23 8.76 -4.96
N PRO A 99 4.76 8.21 -3.86
CA PRO A 99 6.04 7.53 -3.87
C PRO A 99 5.95 6.23 -4.67
N VAL A 100 7.09 5.81 -5.24
CA VAL A 100 7.21 4.53 -5.95
C VAL A 100 8.41 3.78 -5.39
N ARG A 101 8.25 2.48 -5.17
CA ARG A 101 9.36 1.61 -4.77
C ARG A 101 9.40 0.35 -5.60
N LEU A 102 10.59 -0.23 -5.75
CA LEU A 102 10.74 -1.53 -6.39
C LEU A 102 10.18 -2.60 -5.46
N LEU A 103 9.07 -3.22 -5.87
CA LEU A 103 8.45 -4.32 -5.12
C LEU A 103 9.18 -5.64 -5.42
N ARG A 104 9.53 -5.88 -6.68
CA ARG A 104 10.20 -7.11 -7.09
C ARG A 104 10.93 -6.96 -8.43
N GLN A 105 12.21 -7.31 -8.46
CA GLN A 105 12.94 -7.51 -9.70
C GLN A 105 12.59 -8.87 -10.34
N ARG A 106 12.33 -8.88 -11.64
CA ARG A 106 12.02 -10.07 -12.45
C ARG A 106 13.14 -10.41 -13.44
N SER A 107 13.91 -9.42 -13.87
CA SER A 107 15.10 -9.61 -14.71
C SER A 107 16.28 -10.18 -13.95
N VAL A 108 17.21 -10.79 -14.69
CA VAL A 108 18.57 -11.06 -14.19
C VAL A 108 19.38 -9.77 -14.06
N TRP A 109 19.12 -8.79 -14.94
CA TRP A 109 19.76 -7.48 -14.89
C TRP A 109 19.23 -6.65 -13.73
N PRO A 110 20.11 -5.98 -12.95
CA PRO A 110 19.70 -5.24 -11.77
C PRO A 110 18.76 -4.07 -12.07
N CYS A 111 17.66 -3.97 -11.32
CA CYS A 111 16.82 -2.79 -11.23
C CYS A 111 17.32 -1.91 -10.07
N LYS A 112 18.23 -0.96 -10.37
CA LYS A 112 18.79 -0.01 -9.41
C LYS A 112 18.21 1.38 -9.61
N GLU A 113 17.73 1.98 -8.53
CA GLU A 113 17.15 3.31 -8.56
C GLU A 113 18.16 4.34 -9.05
N GLY A 114 17.71 5.30 -9.86
CA GLY A 114 18.55 6.33 -10.50
C GLY A 114 19.48 5.82 -11.61
N ARG A 115 19.70 4.50 -11.71
CA ARG A 115 20.62 3.91 -12.70
C ARG A 115 19.91 3.15 -13.81
N SER A 116 19.04 2.21 -13.44
CA SER A 116 18.29 1.36 -14.38
C SER A 116 16.78 1.44 -14.19
N TRP A 117 16.29 2.09 -13.13
CA TRP A 117 14.92 2.57 -13.06
C TRP A 117 14.82 3.89 -12.28
N GLY A 118 13.66 4.55 -12.38
CA GLY A 118 13.30 5.69 -11.55
C GLY A 118 11.93 6.24 -11.94
N THR A 119 11.56 7.38 -11.37
CA THR A 119 10.29 8.05 -11.68
C THR A 119 10.52 9.38 -12.39
N ARG A 120 9.50 9.82 -13.14
CA ARG A 120 9.27 11.22 -13.53
C ARG A 120 7.79 11.55 -13.31
N ARG A 121 7.36 12.77 -13.63
CA ARG A 121 6.03 13.33 -13.27
C ARG A 121 4.86 12.33 -13.29
N ASN A 122 4.69 11.58 -14.38
CA ASN A 122 3.65 10.56 -14.53
C ASN A 122 4.17 9.31 -15.27
N GLU A 123 5.40 8.92 -14.98
CA GLU A 123 5.98 7.71 -15.55
C GLU A 123 6.96 7.05 -14.58
N ILE A 124 7.01 5.72 -14.65
CA ILE A 124 8.15 4.94 -14.18
C ILE A 124 8.98 4.65 -15.42
N TRP A 125 10.28 4.93 -15.38
CA TRP A 125 11.18 4.55 -16.44
C TRP A 125 12.08 3.39 -16.01
N VAL A 126 12.39 2.51 -16.96
CA VAL A 126 13.33 1.40 -16.80
C VAL A 126 14.31 1.36 -17.98
N SER A 127 15.49 0.77 -17.77
CA SER A 127 16.55 0.68 -18.79
C SER A 127 17.53 -0.44 -18.46
N ARG A 128 18.49 -0.69 -19.36
CA ARG A 128 19.62 -1.63 -19.17
C ARG A 128 19.17 -3.05 -18.80
N GLY A 129 18.07 -3.51 -19.38
CA GLY A 129 17.56 -4.87 -19.13
C GLY A 129 16.69 -5.01 -17.88
N CYS A 130 16.40 -3.93 -17.15
CA CYS A 130 15.56 -3.99 -15.94
C CYS A 130 14.11 -4.35 -16.29
N ASP A 131 13.60 -5.40 -15.65
CA ASP A 131 12.20 -5.83 -15.61
C ASP A 131 11.79 -5.89 -14.14
N GLY A 132 10.87 -5.00 -13.74
CA GLY A 132 10.48 -4.81 -12.36
C GLY A 132 8.97 -4.66 -12.18
N GLU A 133 8.50 -5.10 -11.02
CA GLU A 133 7.22 -4.73 -10.44
C GLU A 133 7.45 -3.60 -9.44
N PHE A 134 6.72 -2.51 -9.63
CA PHE A 134 6.84 -1.27 -8.86
C PHE A 134 5.55 -1.04 -8.10
N GLU A 135 5.65 -0.87 -6.78
CA GLU A 135 4.53 -0.49 -5.95
C GLU A 135 4.42 1.03 -5.93
N VAL A 136 3.22 1.54 -6.15
CA VAL A 136 2.91 2.97 -6.10
C VAL A 136 2.10 3.23 -4.85
N GLY A 137 2.57 4.16 -4.03
CA GLY A 137 1.88 4.60 -2.83
C GLY A 137 0.62 5.42 -3.13
N ALA A 138 -0.08 5.79 -2.07
CA ALA A 138 -1.23 6.66 -2.12
C ALA A 138 -0.83 8.11 -2.44
N GLU A 139 -1.73 8.81 -3.15
CA GLU A 139 -1.55 10.21 -3.56
C GLU A 139 -1.75 11.19 -2.38
N ASP A 140 -2.45 10.74 -1.33
CA ASP A 140 -2.78 11.53 -0.13
C ASP A 140 -1.64 11.64 0.89
N GLY A 141 -0.47 11.07 0.57
CA GLY A 141 0.70 11.09 1.45
C GLY A 141 0.71 10.00 2.53
N SER A 142 -0.31 9.14 2.60
CA SER A 142 -0.30 7.96 3.48
C SER A 142 0.74 6.91 3.09
N GLY A 143 1.34 7.03 1.90
CA GLY A 143 2.49 6.23 1.49
C GLY A 143 2.07 4.86 0.97
N PHE A 144 2.83 3.82 1.34
CA PHE A 144 2.56 2.46 0.90
C PHE A 144 1.61 1.76 1.86
N VAL A 145 0.84 0.78 1.35
CA VAL A 145 -0.02 -0.04 2.20
C VAL A 145 0.84 -0.81 3.21
N ASP A 146 0.37 -0.91 4.46
CA ASP A 146 1.05 -1.65 5.51
C ASP A 146 0.75 -3.15 5.39
N MET A 147 1.26 -3.72 4.30
CA MET A 147 1.19 -5.15 4.05
C MET A 147 2.62 -5.70 3.97
N PRO A 148 2.92 -6.86 4.60
CA PRO A 148 4.25 -7.45 4.58
C PRO A 148 4.71 -7.74 3.16
N ARG A 149 5.87 -7.21 2.77
CA ARG A 149 6.46 -7.51 1.46
C ARG A 149 7.27 -8.79 1.58
N THR A 150 6.95 -9.74 0.72
CA THR A 150 7.64 -11.02 0.65
C THR A 150 8.54 -11.05 -0.56
N LEU A 151 9.79 -11.46 -0.37
CA LEU A 151 10.72 -11.72 -1.46
C LEU A 151 11.23 -13.15 -1.38
N THR A 152 11.10 -13.90 -2.46
CA THR A 152 11.79 -15.20 -2.62
C THR A 152 13.09 -14.96 -3.37
N CYS A 153 14.22 -15.37 -2.78
CA CYS A 153 15.53 -15.24 -3.40
C CYS A 153 16.30 -16.55 -3.35
N GLU A 154 16.91 -16.92 -4.48
CA GLU A 154 17.46 -18.26 -4.66
C GLU A 154 18.85 -18.28 -5.32
N SER A 155 19.83 -18.81 -4.59
CA SER A 155 21.13 -19.21 -5.13
C SER A 155 20.99 -20.57 -5.82
N LYS A 156 20.67 -20.55 -7.12
CA LYS A 156 20.73 -21.76 -7.95
C LYS A 156 22.19 -21.98 -8.38
N SER A 157 22.60 -23.24 -8.42
CA SER A 157 23.97 -23.65 -8.77
C SER A 157 25.07 -23.06 -7.86
N ARG A 158 24.73 -22.75 -6.60
CA ARG A 158 25.66 -22.18 -5.60
C ARG A 158 26.32 -20.85 -6.00
N SER A 159 25.70 -20.12 -6.92
CA SER A 159 26.18 -18.80 -7.35
C SER A 159 25.55 -17.67 -6.53
N ARG A 160 26.32 -16.61 -6.25
CA ARG A 160 25.78 -15.44 -5.58
C ARG A 160 24.72 -14.79 -6.46
N ARG A 161 23.55 -14.56 -5.88
CA ARG A 161 22.41 -13.92 -6.53
C ARG A 161 22.01 -12.68 -5.75
N MET A 162 21.61 -11.64 -6.46
CA MET A 162 21.00 -10.44 -5.90
C MET A 162 19.56 -10.36 -6.40
N CYS A 163 18.62 -10.26 -5.48
CA CYS A 163 17.20 -10.11 -5.77
C CYS A 163 16.78 -8.68 -5.39
N GLY A 164 16.50 -7.87 -6.41
CA GLY A 164 16.18 -6.47 -6.23
C GLY A 164 14.82 -6.25 -5.57
N VAL A 165 14.82 -5.45 -4.51
CA VAL A 165 13.65 -4.93 -3.79
C VAL A 165 14.11 -3.68 -3.02
N SER A 166 13.27 -2.65 -2.92
CA SER A 166 13.59 -1.48 -2.10
C SER A 166 13.50 -1.85 -0.61
N VAL A 167 14.57 -1.68 0.17
CA VAL A 167 14.56 -1.91 1.62
C VAL A 167 14.57 -0.57 2.36
N GLU A 168 13.60 -0.35 3.26
CA GLU A 168 13.49 0.91 3.99
C GLU A 168 14.13 0.81 5.38
N ARG A 169 13.86 -0.29 6.09
CA ARG A 169 14.26 -0.51 7.48
C ARG A 169 15.02 -1.81 7.68
N SER A 170 14.48 -2.94 7.24
CA SER A 170 15.07 -4.24 7.57
C SER A 170 14.66 -5.38 6.63
N VAL A 171 15.44 -6.46 6.65
CA VAL A 171 15.09 -7.73 6.02
C VAL A 171 15.28 -8.84 7.03
N ARG A 172 14.34 -9.78 7.05
CA ARG A 172 14.40 -10.93 7.94
C ARG A 172 14.01 -12.22 7.23
N LEU A 173 14.72 -13.29 7.54
CA LEU A 173 14.45 -14.63 7.02
C LEU A 173 13.07 -15.09 7.51
N ARG A 174 12.15 -15.37 6.59
CA ARG A 174 10.83 -15.92 6.92
C ARG A 174 10.84 -17.43 6.88
N LYS A 175 11.34 -18.00 5.78
CA LYS A 175 11.26 -19.43 5.53
C LYS A 175 12.45 -19.87 4.69
N GLN A 176 13.24 -20.81 5.21
CA GLN A 176 14.24 -21.50 4.40
C GLN A 176 13.55 -22.52 3.48
N ILE A 177 13.92 -22.49 2.19
CA ILE A 177 13.43 -23.40 1.16
C ILE A 177 14.52 -24.44 0.80
N SER A 178 15.79 -24.06 0.87
CA SER A 178 16.92 -24.97 0.58
C SER A 178 17.21 -25.94 1.73
N GLY A 179 17.81 -27.08 1.40
CA GLY A 179 18.53 -27.91 2.38
C GLY A 179 19.87 -27.29 2.81
N SER A 180 20.48 -26.47 1.96
CA SER A 180 21.65 -25.65 2.34
C SER A 180 21.27 -24.59 3.38
N PRO A 181 22.10 -24.34 4.41
CA PRO A 181 21.83 -23.33 5.43
C PRO A 181 21.76 -21.91 4.89
N CYS A 182 20.77 -21.14 5.35
CA CYS A 182 20.67 -19.70 5.15
C CYS A 182 21.07 -18.96 6.43
N VAL A 183 22.34 -18.55 6.51
CA VAL A 183 22.93 -17.84 7.66
C VAL A 183 23.24 -16.40 7.27
N GLU A 184 22.71 -15.45 8.02
CA GLU A 184 22.92 -14.02 7.75
C GLU A 184 24.40 -13.66 7.87
N GLY A 185 24.90 -12.83 6.96
CA GLY A 185 26.31 -12.46 6.86
C GLY A 185 27.20 -13.52 6.21
N GLN A 186 26.73 -14.76 6.06
CA GLN A 186 27.50 -15.84 5.45
C GLN A 186 26.92 -16.25 4.09
N THR A 187 25.69 -16.77 4.07
CA THR A 187 25.05 -17.29 2.84
C THR A 187 23.87 -16.42 2.39
N TRP A 188 23.50 -15.40 3.17
CA TRP A 188 22.63 -14.32 2.70
C TRP A 188 22.91 -13.02 3.46
N GLY A 189 22.40 -11.91 2.92
CA GLY A 189 22.38 -10.61 3.56
C GLY A 189 21.63 -9.61 2.68
N TRP A 190 21.66 -8.33 3.04
CA TRP A 190 20.86 -7.32 2.35
C TRP A 190 21.51 -5.94 2.35
N SER A 191 21.00 -5.07 1.47
CA SER A 191 21.29 -3.65 1.41
C SER A 191 20.03 -2.89 1.03
N ARG A 192 20.11 -1.56 0.87
CA ARG A 192 18.96 -0.75 0.38
C ARG A 192 18.43 -1.21 -0.99
N ASP A 193 19.29 -1.83 -1.81
CA ASP A 193 18.97 -2.30 -3.16
C ASP A 193 18.33 -3.70 -3.19
N GLY A 194 18.34 -4.44 -2.08
CA GLY A 194 17.70 -5.74 -1.96
C GLY A 194 18.50 -6.79 -1.22
N VAL A 195 18.17 -8.06 -1.48
CA VAL A 195 18.69 -9.23 -0.75
C VAL A 195 19.65 -10.01 -1.64
N TRP A 196 20.82 -10.37 -1.10
CA TRP A 196 21.71 -11.32 -1.76
C TRP A 196 21.68 -12.67 -1.04
N VAL A 197 21.82 -13.75 -1.83
CA VAL A 197 21.96 -15.12 -1.35
C VAL A 197 23.11 -15.81 -2.07
N ASN A 198 23.79 -16.75 -1.42
CA ASN A 198 24.95 -17.47 -1.95
C ASN A 198 24.97 -18.94 -1.50
N ASP A 199 25.88 -19.75 -2.03
CA ASP A 199 26.22 -21.10 -1.57
C ASP A 199 25.03 -22.06 -1.48
N GLY A 200 24.02 -21.85 -2.33
CA GLY A 200 22.84 -22.70 -2.41
C GLY A 200 21.72 -22.32 -1.45
N CYS A 201 21.87 -21.24 -0.67
CA CYS A 201 20.78 -20.68 0.15
C CYS A 201 19.60 -20.26 -0.75
N ARG A 202 18.40 -20.74 -0.42
CA ARG A 202 17.13 -20.38 -1.04
C ARG A 202 16.13 -20.16 0.08
N ALA A 203 15.49 -19.00 0.09
CA ALA A 203 14.57 -18.64 1.15
C ALA A 203 13.57 -17.56 0.73
N GLU A 204 12.53 -17.45 1.55
CA GLU A 204 11.60 -16.34 1.56
C GLU A 204 11.99 -15.37 2.69
N PHE A 205 11.91 -14.09 2.37
CA PHE A 205 12.26 -12.99 3.24
C PHE A 205 11.07 -12.06 3.41
N ILE A 206 10.93 -11.45 4.59
CA ILE A 206 10.05 -10.31 4.81
C ILE A 206 10.91 -9.05 4.75
N VAL A 207 10.44 -8.06 3.99
CA VAL A 207 11.16 -6.82 3.68
C VAL A 207 10.33 -5.63 4.17
N ASP A 208 10.94 -4.83 5.04
CA ASP A 208 10.37 -3.61 5.60
C ASP A 208 11.07 -2.38 5.05
#